data_AF-B4U969-F1
#
_entry.id   AF-B4U969-F1
#
_cell.length_a   1.000
_cell.length_b   1.000
_cell.length_c   1.000
_cell.angle_alpha   90.00
_cell.angle_beta   90.00
_cell.angle_gamma   90.00
#
_symmetry.space_group_name_H-M   'P 1'
#
loop_
_entity.id
_entity.type
_entity.pdbx_description
1 polymer ?
#
loop_
_entity_poly.entity_id
_entity_poly.type
_entity_poly.pdbx_seq_one_letter_code
_entity_poly.pdbx_strand_id
1 'polypeptide(L)'
;MQDNVIIDTSIFTNPNIYKSISLEQPIDAIEAFIGLTHKSSKKIYMPRTVYIELCKVVDLESIKSRFESSIIIKSPNRCNITINALALFDFVEDMRIRINKGLRIAEEFARDKTQDIQNTISKLREKYKEALRQGTLDSKEDVDVILLALELNGVILSGDEGINSWADKFGIRTVNPLFIQEFLSF
;
A
#
# COMPACT_ATOMS: atom_id res chain seq x y z
N MET A 1 2.82 -11.38 23.38
CA MET A 1 2.34 -12.01 22.13
C MET A 1 3.18 -11.45 21.01
N GLN A 2 3.64 -12.27 20.06
CA GLN A 2 4.42 -11.79 18.92
C GLN A 2 3.46 -11.12 17.93
N ASP A 3 3.64 -9.83 17.66
CA ASP A 3 2.81 -9.10 16.71
C ASP A 3 3.04 -9.64 15.29
N ASN A 4 1.94 -9.87 14.56
CA ASN A 4 1.96 -10.10 13.12
C ASN A 4 1.94 -8.73 12.43
N VAL A 5 2.95 -8.42 11.64
CA VAL A 5 3.08 -7.14 10.93
C VAL A 5 2.86 -7.37 9.46
N ILE A 6 1.96 -6.62 8.83
CA ILE A 6 1.67 -6.69 7.40
C ILE A 6 2.25 -5.44 6.76
N ILE A 7 3.10 -5.63 5.73
CA ILE A 7 3.73 -4.55 4.98
C ILE A 7 3.25 -4.52 3.53
N ASP A 8 3.24 -3.32 2.94
CA ASP A 8 3.02 -3.08 1.52
C ASP A 8 4.31 -2.63 0.80
N THR A 9 4.21 -2.22 -0.47
CA THR A 9 5.38 -1.77 -1.24
C THR A 9 5.87 -0.37 -0.84
N SER A 10 5.01 0.49 -0.27
CA SER A 10 5.34 1.88 0.08
C SER A 10 6.55 2.01 1.01
N ILE A 11 6.82 0.99 1.84
CA ILE A 11 7.99 0.92 2.71
C ILE A 11 9.31 1.02 1.92
N PHE A 12 9.32 0.48 0.71
CA PHE A 12 10.51 0.40 -0.16
C PHE A 12 10.44 1.37 -1.33
N THR A 13 9.25 1.83 -1.73
CA THR A 13 9.06 2.66 -2.92
C THR A 13 8.87 4.14 -2.60
N ASN A 14 8.39 4.51 -1.41
CA ASN A 14 8.20 5.90 -1.04
C ASN A 14 9.51 6.52 -0.51
N PRO A 15 10.10 7.52 -1.21
CA PRO A 15 11.35 8.14 -0.80
C PRO A 15 11.33 8.79 0.58
N ASN A 16 10.17 9.25 1.04
CA ASN A 16 10.07 9.83 2.38
C ASN A 16 10.18 8.76 3.48
N ILE A 17 9.87 7.51 3.15
CA ILE A 17 9.87 6.39 4.09
C ILE A 17 11.19 5.65 4.03
N TYR A 18 11.61 5.20 2.85
CA TYR A 18 12.81 4.38 2.76
C TYR A 18 14.07 5.15 3.16
N LYS A 19 14.07 6.49 3.04
CA LYS A 19 15.13 7.38 3.57
C LYS A 19 15.30 7.32 5.08
N SER A 20 14.28 6.88 5.83
CA SER A 20 14.39 6.65 7.27
C SER A 20 15.16 5.36 7.62
N ILE A 21 15.33 4.46 6.65
CA ILE A 21 16.00 3.17 6.81
C ILE A 21 17.36 3.15 6.09
N SER A 22 17.46 3.72 4.89
CA SER A 22 18.68 3.77 4.08
C SER A 22 18.73 4.99 3.15
N LEU A 23 19.91 5.37 2.66
CA LEU A 23 20.16 6.70 2.11
C LEU A 23 19.79 6.90 0.63
N GLU A 24 19.86 5.87 -0.24
CA GLU A 24 19.89 6.17 -1.69
C GLU A 24 18.93 5.36 -2.55
N GLN A 25 18.92 4.02 -2.48
CA GLN A 25 18.13 3.18 -3.38
C GLN A 25 17.12 2.28 -2.66
N PRO A 26 16.01 1.89 -3.34
CA PRO A 26 15.06 0.93 -2.80
C PRO A 26 15.70 -0.39 -2.34
N ILE A 27 16.72 -0.87 -3.05
CA ILE A 27 17.40 -2.13 -2.70
C ILE A 27 18.16 -2.02 -1.37
N ASP A 28 18.81 -0.89 -1.09
CA ASP A 28 19.52 -0.65 0.17
C ASP A 28 18.53 -0.60 1.34
N ALA A 29 17.34 -0.04 1.11
CA ALA A 29 16.28 -0.02 2.11
C ALA A 29 15.74 -1.42 2.41
N ILE A 30 15.64 -2.29 1.40
CA ILE A 30 15.26 -3.69 1.61
C ILE A 30 16.32 -4.44 2.41
N GLU A 31 17.61 -4.26 2.10
CA GLU A 31 18.68 -4.90 2.87
C GLU A 31 18.70 -4.45 4.33
N ALA A 32 18.56 -3.15 4.56
CA ALA A 32 18.48 -2.60 5.92
C ALA A 32 17.22 -3.09 6.65
N PHE A 33 16.07 -3.17 5.97
CA PHE A 33 14.84 -3.74 6.52
C PHE A 33 15.02 -5.21 6.90
N ILE A 34 15.62 -6.03 6.03
CA ILE A 34 15.97 -7.43 6.34
C ILE A 34 16.81 -7.50 7.63
N GLY A 35 17.83 -6.64 7.75
CA GLY A 35 18.66 -6.55 8.95
C GLY A 35 17.87 -6.22 10.23
N LEU A 36 16.83 -5.38 10.13
CA LEU A 36 15.91 -5.08 11.24
C LEU A 36 15.01 -6.27 11.57
N THR A 37 14.46 -6.96 10.55
CA THR A 37 13.58 -8.12 10.77
C THR A 37 14.27 -9.25 11.52
N HIS A 38 15.56 -9.51 11.24
CA HIS A 38 16.34 -10.53 11.94
C HIS A 38 16.53 -10.26 13.44
N LYS A 39 16.49 -8.99 13.85
CA LYS A 39 16.59 -8.58 15.26
C LYS A 39 15.23 -8.50 15.94
N SER A 40 14.16 -8.46 15.14
CA SER A 40 12.81 -8.29 15.65
C SER A 40 12.24 -9.59 16.18
N SER A 41 11.51 -9.49 17.29
CA SER A 41 10.68 -10.58 17.76
C SER A 41 9.35 -10.67 17.03
N LYS A 42 9.08 -9.88 15.98
CA LYS A 42 7.79 -9.80 15.25
C LYS A 42 7.79 -10.66 13.98
N LYS A 43 6.62 -11.16 13.56
CA LYS A 43 6.47 -11.88 12.29
C LYS A 43 6.05 -10.90 11.20
N ILE A 44 6.84 -10.80 10.14
CA ILE A 44 6.57 -9.89 9.04
C ILE A 44 5.92 -10.65 7.89
N TYR A 45 4.80 -10.13 7.40
CA TYR A 45 3.99 -10.70 6.33
C TYR A 45 3.87 -9.74 5.17
N MET A 46 3.87 -10.28 3.96
CA MET A 46 3.57 -9.53 2.74
C MET A 46 2.58 -10.34 1.89
N PRO A 47 1.45 -9.76 1.47
CA PRO A 47 0.58 -10.43 0.52
C PRO A 47 1.28 -10.74 -0.80
N ARG A 48 0.92 -11.85 -1.43
CA ARG A 48 1.60 -12.26 -2.67
C ARG A 48 1.37 -11.29 -3.83
N THR A 49 0.24 -10.60 -3.87
CA THR A 49 -0.06 -9.55 -4.84
C THR A 49 0.91 -8.38 -4.70
N VAL A 50 1.10 -7.88 -3.48
CA VAL A 50 2.10 -6.86 -3.11
C VAL A 50 3.51 -7.31 -3.48
N TYR A 51 3.88 -8.56 -3.15
CA TYR A 51 5.20 -9.08 -3.48
C TYR A 51 5.47 -9.11 -4.99
N ILE A 52 4.48 -9.54 -5.79
CA ILE A 52 4.59 -9.55 -7.25
C ILE A 52 4.72 -8.12 -7.80
N GLU A 53 4.03 -7.15 -7.20
CA GLU A 53 4.20 -5.74 -7.55
C GLU A 53 5.62 -5.25 -7.23
N LEU A 54 6.13 -5.54 -6.03
CA LEU A 54 7.49 -5.16 -5.63
C LEU A 54 8.53 -5.69 -6.61
N CYS A 55 8.43 -6.95 -7.05
CA CYS A 55 9.34 -7.53 -8.04
C CYS A 55 9.31 -6.86 -9.42
N LYS A 56 8.25 -6.08 -9.74
CA LYS A 56 8.19 -5.29 -10.99
C LYS A 56 8.84 -3.93 -10.86
N VAL A 57 8.93 -3.41 -9.63
CA VAL A 57 9.46 -2.08 -9.32
C VAL A 57 10.94 -2.16 -8.94
N VAL A 58 11.35 -3.22 -8.24
CA VAL A 58 12.70 -3.42 -7.73
C VAL A 58 13.22 -4.78 -8.21
N ASP A 59 14.43 -4.78 -8.77
CA ASP A 59 15.14 -6.02 -9.07
C ASP A 59 15.64 -6.66 -7.75
N LEU A 60 15.02 -7.77 -7.38
CA LEU A 60 15.33 -8.50 -6.16
C LEU A 60 16.29 -9.68 -6.39
N GLU A 61 16.77 -9.94 -7.61
CA GLU A 61 17.50 -11.19 -7.92
C GLU A 61 18.65 -11.49 -6.94
N SER A 62 19.43 -10.49 -6.58
CA SER A 62 20.60 -10.63 -5.68
C SER A 62 20.23 -10.86 -4.20
N ILE A 63 19.01 -10.50 -3.79
CA ILE A 63 18.58 -10.51 -2.38
C ILE A 63 17.32 -11.35 -2.13
N LYS A 64 16.73 -11.93 -3.17
CA LYS A 64 15.44 -12.63 -3.13
C LYS A 64 15.40 -13.73 -2.08
N SER A 65 16.45 -14.56 -1.99
CA SER A 65 16.54 -15.63 -1.01
C SER A 65 16.51 -15.10 0.43
N ARG A 66 17.26 -14.02 0.71
CA ARG A 66 17.29 -13.35 2.01
C ARG A 66 15.94 -12.70 2.32
N PHE A 67 15.32 -12.06 1.34
CA PHE A 67 14.01 -11.44 1.46
C PHE A 67 12.91 -12.45 1.79
N GLU A 68 12.76 -13.51 0.99
CA GLU A 68 11.76 -14.57 1.19
C GLU A 68 12.02 -15.41 2.46
N SER A 69 13.26 -15.40 2.98
CA SER A 69 13.58 -16.04 4.27
C SER A 69 13.22 -15.16 5.48
N SER A 70 13.11 -13.85 5.29
CA SER A 70 12.88 -12.87 6.36
C SER A 70 11.42 -12.43 6.46
N ILE A 71 10.68 -12.52 5.36
CA ILE A 71 9.29 -12.09 5.24
C ILE A 71 8.43 -13.27 4.79
N ILE A 72 7.30 -13.46 5.47
CA ILE A 72 6.34 -14.51 5.17
C ILE A 72 5.42 -14.03 4.06
N ILE A 73 5.63 -14.53 2.84
CA ILE A 73 4.75 -14.24 1.71
C ILE A 73 3.48 -15.09 1.84
N LYS A 74 2.35 -14.44 2.17
CA LYS A 74 1.07 -15.12 2.40
C LYS A 74 -0.09 -14.28 1.90
N SER A 75 -0.92 -14.87 1.05
CA SER A 75 -2.21 -14.26 0.68
C SER A 75 -3.26 -14.49 1.78
N PRO A 76 -4.24 -13.57 1.91
CA PRO A 76 -5.36 -13.77 2.80
C PRO A 76 -6.25 -14.95 2.35
N ASN A 77 -6.87 -15.63 3.31
CA ASN A 77 -7.90 -16.64 3.07
C ASN A 77 -9.23 -15.97 2.74
N ARG A 78 -9.36 -15.48 1.51
CA ARG A 78 -10.53 -14.73 1.02
C ARG A 78 -11.86 -15.49 1.15
N CYS A 79 -11.83 -16.82 1.31
CA CYS A 79 -13.03 -17.63 1.48
C CYS A 79 -13.57 -17.63 2.91
N ASN A 80 -12.71 -17.45 3.91
CA ASN A 80 -13.08 -17.58 5.34
C ASN A 80 -13.01 -16.26 6.11
N ILE A 81 -12.58 -15.17 5.49
CA ILE A 81 -12.57 -13.85 6.12
C ILE A 81 -13.98 -13.27 6.05
N THR A 82 -14.54 -12.92 7.21
CA THR A 82 -15.82 -12.22 7.31
C THR A 82 -15.55 -10.72 7.42
N ILE A 83 -16.19 -9.93 6.56
CA ILE A 83 -16.19 -8.46 6.64
C ILE A 83 -17.59 -7.95 6.95
N ASN A 84 -17.69 -6.84 7.68
CA ASN A 84 -18.98 -6.21 7.96
C ASN A 84 -19.57 -5.62 6.68
N ALA A 85 -20.88 -5.75 6.47
CA ALA A 85 -21.58 -5.14 5.35
C ALA A 85 -21.34 -3.63 5.22
N LEU A 86 -21.12 -2.94 6.35
CA LEU A 86 -20.78 -1.51 6.38
C LEU A 86 -19.55 -1.18 5.51
N ALA A 87 -18.56 -2.07 5.46
CA ALA A 87 -17.39 -1.88 4.61
C ALA A 87 -17.74 -1.79 3.12
N LEU A 88 -18.76 -2.54 2.68
CA LEU A 88 -19.25 -2.46 1.31
C LEU A 88 -19.96 -1.13 1.05
N PHE A 89 -20.77 -0.65 2.00
CA PHE A 89 -21.42 0.66 1.89
C PHE A 89 -20.39 1.79 1.84
N ASP A 90 -19.38 1.75 2.70
CA ASP A 90 -18.28 2.72 2.71
C ASP A 90 -17.50 2.70 1.41
N PHE A 91 -17.28 1.51 0.83
CA PHE A 91 -16.61 1.37 -0.47
C PHE A 91 -17.43 2.02 -1.59
N VAL A 92 -18.74 1.74 -1.61
CA VAL A 92 -19.65 2.30 -2.62
C VAL A 92 -19.71 3.83 -2.51
N GLU A 93 -19.76 4.39 -1.30
CA GLU A 93 -19.80 5.84 -1.11
C GLU A 93 -18.47 6.50 -1.51
N ASP A 94 -17.34 5.91 -1.13
CA ASP A 94 -16.03 6.41 -1.53
C ASP A 94 -15.84 6.37 -3.06
N MET A 95 -16.25 5.27 -3.71
CA MET A 95 -16.26 5.17 -5.17
C MET A 95 -17.19 6.20 -5.83
N ARG A 96 -18.36 6.49 -5.25
CA ARG A 96 -19.28 7.53 -5.75
C ARG A 96 -18.63 8.90 -5.71
N ILE A 97 -17.98 9.26 -4.60
CA ILE A 97 -17.26 10.54 -4.45
C ILE A 97 -16.18 10.67 -5.54
N ARG A 98 -15.45 9.59 -5.81
CA ARG A 98 -14.36 9.55 -6.81
C ARG A 98 -14.87 9.65 -8.24
N ILE A 99 -15.91 8.89 -8.58
CA ILE A 99 -16.56 8.99 -9.90
C ILE A 99 -17.06 10.42 -10.14
N ASN A 100 -17.66 11.05 -9.14
CA ASN A 100 -18.12 12.44 -9.23
C ASN A 100 -16.94 13.43 -9.40
N LYS A 101 -15.82 13.22 -8.70
CA LYS A 101 -14.60 14.03 -8.90
C LYS A 101 -14.05 13.85 -10.31
N GLY A 102 -13.96 12.61 -10.80
CA GLY A 102 -13.53 12.29 -12.16
C GLY A 102 -14.43 12.94 -13.22
N LEU A 103 -15.75 12.90 -13.03
CA LEU A 103 -16.71 13.57 -13.91
C LEU A 103 -16.47 15.09 -13.97
N ARG A 104 -16.28 15.75 -12.83
CA ARG A 104 -16.00 17.21 -12.78
C ARG A 104 -14.72 17.57 -13.53
N ILE A 105 -13.68 16.75 -13.39
CA ILE A 105 -12.43 16.95 -14.14
C ILE A 105 -12.69 16.76 -15.64
N ALA A 106 -13.43 15.73 -16.03
CA ALA A 106 -13.79 15.53 -17.44
C ALA A 106 -14.58 16.72 -18.02
N GLU A 107 -15.52 17.29 -17.25
CA GLU A 107 -16.30 18.48 -17.63
C GLU A 107 -15.42 19.73 -17.79
N GLU A 108 -14.45 19.94 -16.89
CA GLU A 108 -13.48 21.04 -16.98
C GLU A 108 -12.70 20.97 -18.29
N PHE A 109 -12.18 19.79 -18.62
CA PHE A 109 -11.39 19.56 -19.83
C PHE A 109 -12.24 19.55 -21.12
N ALA A 110 -13.50 19.11 -21.06
CA ALA A 110 -14.40 19.17 -22.22
C ALA A 110 -14.78 20.61 -22.60
N ARG A 111 -14.72 21.55 -21.64
CA ARG A 111 -14.93 22.98 -21.88
C ARG A 111 -13.66 23.68 -22.36
N ASP A 112 -12.50 23.05 -22.20
CA ASP A 112 -11.23 23.61 -22.66
C ASP A 112 -11.17 23.59 -24.19
N LYS A 113 -10.96 24.77 -24.79
CA LYS A 113 -10.86 24.98 -26.24
C LYS A 113 -9.42 25.15 -26.70
N THR A 114 -8.45 24.68 -25.91
CA THR A 114 -7.03 24.69 -26.27
C THR A 114 -6.78 24.00 -27.62
N GLN A 115 -5.84 24.54 -28.40
CA GLN A 115 -5.46 23.96 -29.70
C GLN A 115 -4.57 22.71 -29.54
N ASP A 116 -3.91 22.56 -28.39
CA ASP A 116 -3.04 21.42 -28.09
C ASP A 116 -3.82 20.26 -27.47
N ILE A 117 -4.57 19.57 -28.33
CA ILE A 117 -5.44 18.45 -27.95
C ILE A 117 -4.64 17.33 -27.26
N GLN A 118 -3.42 17.05 -27.71
CA GLN A 118 -2.62 15.95 -27.18
C GLN A 118 -2.17 16.20 -25.75
N ASN A 119 -1.64 17.39 -25.44
CA ASN A 119 -1.29 17.73 -24.06
C ASN A 119 -2.51 17.82 -23.16
N THR A 120 -3.64 18.31 -23.66
CA THR A 120 -4.90 18.37 -22.92
C THR A 120 -5.40 16.97 -22.54
N ILE A 121 -5.36 16.01 -23.47
CA ILE A 121 -5.72 14.61 -23.18
C ILE A 121 -4.76 13.99 -22.15
N SER A 122 -3.46 14.21 -22.28
CA SER A 122 -2.48 13.69 -21.32
C SER A 122 -2.73 14.23 -19.92
N LYS A 123 -2.93 15.55 -19.78
CA LYS A 123 -3.27 16.19 -18.50
C LYS A 123 -4.60 15.71 -17.92
N LEU A 124 -5.62 15.51 -18.77
CA LEU A 124 -6.91 14.94 -18.37
C LEU A 124 -6.70 13.54 -17.78
N ARG A 125 -5.95 12.68 -18.47
CA ARG A 125 -5.68 11.31 -18.02
C ARG A 125 -4.98 11.29 -16.66
N GLU A 126 -3.95 12.12 -16.48
CA GLU A 126 -3.24 12.19 -15.20
C GLU A 126 -4.14 12.70 -14.07
N LYS A 127 -4.81 13.84 -14.25
CA LYS A 127 -5.72 14.39 -13.21
C LYS A 127 -6.89 13.45 -12.90
N TYR A 128 -7.47 12.81 -13.93
CA TYR A 128 -8.56 11.86 -13.75
C TYR A 128 -8.09 10.65 -12.95
N LYS A 129 -6.91 10.11 -13.27
CA LYS A 129 -6.29 9.01 -12.55
C LYS A 129 -5.98 9.39 -11.10
N GLU A 130 -5.38 10.54 -10.85
CA GLU A 130 -5.14 11.06 -9.49
C GLU A 130 -6.43 11.14 -8.68
N ALA A 131 -7.49 11.71 -9.25
CA ALA A 131 -8.78 11.88 -8.58
C ALA A 131 -9.49 10.57 -8.21
N LEU A 132 -9.24 9.50 -8.98
CA LEU A 132 -9.75 8.17 -8.65
C LEU A 132 -8.91 7.47 -7.59
N ARG A 133 -7.59 7.64 -7.60
CA ARG A 133 -6.67 6.84 -6.77
C ARG A 133 -6.39 7.42 -5.39
N GLN A 134 -6.47 8.74 -5.23
CA GLN A 134 -6.01 9.40 -4.01
C GLN A 134 -6.76 8.93 -2.74
N GLY A 135 -6.08 8.21 -1.85
CA GLY A 135 -6.58 7.89 -0.51
C GLY A 135 -7.71 6.87 -0.45
N THR A 136 -7.67 5.81 -1.26
CA THR A 136 -8.56 4.63 -1.12
C THR A 136 -7.83 3.33 -1.44
N LEU A 137 -8.50 2.19 -1.21
CA LEU A 137 -8.08 0.88 -1.71
C LEU A 137 -8.37 0.82 -3.22
N ASP A 138 -7.46 1.34 -4.04
CA ASP A 138 -7.63 1.39 -5.50
C ASP A 138 -7.10 0.14 -6.21
N SER A 139 -6.42 -0.74 -5.49
CA SER A 139 -5.80 -1.95 -6.01
C SER A 139 -6.17 -3.22 -5.23
N LYS A 140 -5.92 -4.39 -5.84
CA LYS A 140 -6.12 -5.69 -5.16
C LYS A 140 -5.01 -5.93 -4.11
N GLU A 141 -3.87 -5.30 -4.30
CA GLU A 141 -2.72 -5.30 -3.42
C GLU A 141 -3.11 -4.68 -2.06
N ASP A 142 -3.74 -3.51 -2.07
CA ASP A 142 -4.19 -2.82 -0.85
C ASP A 142 -5.27 -3.62 -0.11
N VAL A 143 -6.23 -4.16 -0.87
CA VAL A 143 -7.29 -5.01 -0.31
C VAL A 143 -6.68 -6.25 0.37
N ASP A 144 -5.68 -6.87 -0.25
CA ASP A 144 -5.02 -8.03 0.34
C ASP A 144 -4.24 -7.69 1.62
N VAL A 145 -3.65 -6.48 1.73
CA VAL A 145 -3.02 -6.00 2.97
C VAL A 145 -4.04 -5.92 4.09
N ILE A 146 -5.18 -5.28 3.84
CA ILE A 146 -6.27 -5.15 4.83
C ILE A 146 -6.80 -6.53 5.24
N LEU A 147 -7.13 -7.38 4.27
CA LEU A 147 -7.69 -8.71 4.53
C LEU A 147 -6.72 -9.60 5.30
N LEU A 148 -5.42 -9.54 5.00
CA LEU A 148 -4.42 -10.33 5.72
C LEU A 148 -4.26 -9.83 7.16
N ALA A 149 -4.32 -8.52 7.38
CA ALA A 149 -4.29 -7.97 8.73
C ALA A 149 -5.53 -8.38 9.55
N LEU A 150 -6.71 -8.42 8.94
CA LEU A 150 -7.93 -8.96 9.56
C LEU A 150 -7.77 -10.45 9.92
N GLU A 151 -7.26 -11.27 8.99
CA GLU A 151 -7.06 -12.70 9.22
C GLU A 151 -6.09 -12.98 10.38
N LEU A 152 -4.99 -12.22 10.44
CA LEU A 152 -3.91 -12.46 11.39
C LEU A 152 -4.03 -11.66 12.69
N ASN A 153 -5.10 -10.88 12.85
CA ASN A 153 -5.23 -9.87 13.90
C ASN A 153 -3.94 -9.03 14.02
N GLY A 154 -3.45 -8.58 12.86
CA GLY A 154 -2.13 -8.00 12.69
C GLY A 154 -2.12 -6.48 12.72
N VAL A 155 -0.90 -5.95 12.70
CA VAL A 155 -0.59 -4.53 12.63
C VAL A 155 -0.14 -4.20 11.23
N ILE A 156 -0.69 -3.15 10.62
CA ILE A 156 -0.25 -2.70 9.30
C ILE A 156 0.88 -1.69 9.46
N LEU A 157 1.96 -1.89 8.73
CA LEU A 157 3.06 -0.97 8.61
C LEU A 157 3.10 -0.52 7.15
N SER A 158 2.50 0.66 6.88
CA SER A 158 2.31 1.17 5.54
C SER A 158 2.34 2.70 5.50
N GLY A 159 2.90 3.23 4.41
CA GLY A 159 2.87 4.64 4.05
C GLY A 159 1.70 5.06 3.18
N ASP A 160 0.86 4.13 2.76
CA ASP A 160 -0.25 4.41 1.87
C ASP A 160 -1.44 5.00 2.66
N GLU A 161 -1.90 6.18 2.24
CA GLU A 161 -3.02 6.86 2.92
C GLU A 161 -4.33 6.10 2.76
N GLY A 162 -4.55 5.43 1.62
CA GLY A 162 -5.72 4.61 1.36
C GLY A 162 -5.77 3.41 2.28
N ILE A 163 -4.68 2.64 2.37
CA ILE A 163 -4.55 1.52 3.30
C ILE A 163 -4.79 1.98 4.74
N ASN A 164 -4.12 3.06 5.18
CA ASN A 164 -4.23 3.54 6.56
C ASN A 164 -5.66 4.03 6.90
N SER A 165 -6.31 4.75 5.99
CA SER A 165 -7.70 5.20 6.15
C SER A 165 -8.67 4.04 6.30
N TRP A 166 -8.51 3.00 5.47
CA TRP A 166 -9.35 1.81 5.55
C TRP A 166 -9.03 0.93 6.76
N ALA A 167 -7.77 0.83 7.15
CA ALA A 167 -7.35 0.15 8.38
C ALA A 167 -8.04 0.75 9.61
N ASP A 168 -8.12 2.08 9.70
CA ASP A 168 -8.83 2.79 10.78
C ASP A 168 -10.32 2.43 10.83
N LYS A 169 -11.00 2.39 9.67
CA LYS A 169 -12.41 1.96 9.58
C LYS A 169 -12.64 0.53 10.07
N PHE A 170 -11.67 -0.36 9.84
CA PHE A 170 -11.73 -1.75 10.30
C PHE A 170 -11.21 -1.94 11.73
N GLY A 171 -10.74 -0.90 12.40
CA GLY A 171 -10.13 -1.00 13.73
C GLY A 171 -8.80 -1.75 13.75
N ILE A 172 -8.09 -1.77 12.62
CA ILE A 172 -6.79 -2.41 12.47
C ILE A 172 -5.73 -1.41 12.92
N ARG A 173 -4.84 -1.84 13.83
CA ARG A 173 -3.72 -1.02 14.28
C ARG A 173 -2.79 -0.73 13.12
N THR A 174 -2.45 0.54 12.91
CA THR A 174 -1.42 0.96 11.97
C THR A 174 -0.20 1.51 12.70
N VAL A 175 0.96 1.45 12.07
CA VAL A 175 2.19 2.05 12.54
C VAL A 175 2.72 2.97 11.47
N ASN A 176 3.06 4.20 11.89
CA ASN A 176 3.71 5.15 10.99
C ASN A 176 5.06 4.56 10.54
N PRO A 177 5.28 4.44 9.23
CA PRO A 177 6.48 3.80 8.70
C PRO A 177 7.76 4.61 8.93
N LEU A 178 7.69 5.85 9.40
CA LEU A 178 8.88 6.57 9.87
C LEU A 178 9.45 5.98 11.17
N PHE A 179 8.67 5.20 11.92
CA PHE A 179 9.07 4.59 13.19
C PHE A 179 9.47 3.11 13.03
N ILE A 180 9.84 2.67 11.82
CA ILE A 180 10.15 1.25 11.53
C ILE A 180 11.27 0.74 12.43
N GLN A 181 12.32 1.53 12.63
CA GLN A 181 13.47 1.12 13.42
C GLN A 181 13.08 0.85 14.87
N GLU A 182 12.39 1.79 15.50
CA GLU A 182 11.89 1.66 16.87
C GLU A 182 10.88 0.52 16.95
N PHE A 183 9.90 0.50 16.04
CA PHE A 183 8.82 -0.49 16.08
C PHE A 183 9.33 -1.93 15.94
N LEU A 184 10.31 -2.18 15.08
CA LEU A 184 10.89 -3.52 14.92
C LEU A 184 11.91 -3.88 16.00
N SER A 185 12.47 -2.90 16.71
CA SER A 185 13.43 -3.14 17.79
C SER A 185 12.79 -3.69 19.08
N PHE A 186 11.47 -3.53 19.25
CA PHE A 186 10.71 -4.05 20.39
C PHE A 186 9.98 -5.37 20.10
#